data_AF-A0A377ATG9-F1
#
_entry.id   AF-A0A377ATG9-F1
#
_cell.length_a   1.000
_cell.length_b   1.000
_cell.length_c   1.000
_cell.angle_alpha   90.00
_cell.angle_beta   90.00
_cell.angle_gamma   90.00
#
_symmetry.space_group_name_H-M   'P 1'
#
loop_
_entity.id
_entity.type
_entity.pdbx_description
1 polymer ?
#
loop_
_entity_poly.entity_id
_entity_poly.type
_entity_poly.pdbx_seq_one_letter_code
_entity_poly.pdbx_strand_id
1 'polypeptide(L)'
;MAERRADEATRDVADWLKCDFMLDQVGNVFKGVISSVTGFGFFVRLDDLFIDGLVHVSSLDNDYYRFDQVGQRLMGESSGQTYRLGDRVEVRVEAVNMTSAKSTLA
;
A
#
# COMPACT_ATOMS: atom_id res chain seq x y z
N MET A 1 -18.29 -34.18 -1.97
CA MET A 1 -17.26 -33.18 -2.31
C MET A 1 -17.93 -31.98 -3.00
N ALA A 2 -18.70 -31.18 -2.24
CA ALA A 2 -19.42 -29.99 -2.73
C ALA A 2 -19.13 -28.76 -1.83
N GLU A 3 -17.98 -28.78 -1.16
CA GLU A 3 -17.66 -27.85 -0.08
C GLU A 3 -16.64 -26.79 -0.48
N ARG A 4 -16.06 -26.89 -1.70
CA ARG A 4 -15.03 -25.93 -2.16
C ARG A 4 -15.52 -24.90 -3.19
N ARG A 5 -16.68 -25.10 -3.82
CA ARG A 5 -17.18 -24.19 -4.88
C ARG A 5 -17.98 -23.00 -4.36
N ALA A 6 -18.50 -23.05 -3.14
CA ALA A 6 -19.24 -21.93 -2.56
C ALA A 6 -18.31 -20.84 -2.02
N ASP A 7 -17.15 -21.22 -1.50
CA ASP A 7 -16.17 -20.28 -0.95
C ASP A 7 -15.53 -19.36 -1.99
N GLU A 8 -15.30 -19.84 -3.22
CA GLU A 8 -14.69 -19.01 -4.28
C GLU A 8 -15.61 -17.86 -4.69
N ALA A 9 -16.89 -18.12 -4.94
CA ALA A 9 -17.85 -17.09 -5.34
C ALA A 9 -18.10 -16.02 -4.25
N THR A 10 -17.99 -16.40 -2.98
CA THR A 10 -18.18 -15.45 -1.86
C THR A 10 -16.97 -14.52 -1.70
N ARG A 11 -15.76 -15.01 -2.00
CA ARG A 11 -14.54 -14.22 -1.98
C ARG A 11 -14.52 -13.18 -3.10
N ASP A 12 -14.86 -13.58 -4.33
CA ASP A 12 -14.87 -12.66 -5.47
C ASP A 12 -15.83 -11.49 -5.26
N VAL A 13 -17.00 -11.73 -4.67
CA VAL A 13 -17.96 -10.68 -4.33
C VAL A 13 -17.45 -9.79 -3.19
N ALA A 14 -16.80 -10.37 -2.18
CA ALA A 14 -16.21 -9.60 -1.09
C ALA A 14 -15.04 -8.71 -1.56
N ASP A 15 -14.20 -9.20 -2.46
CA ASP A 15 -13.15 -8.41 -3.09
C ASP A 15 -13.75 -7.29 -3.95
N TRP A 16 -14.74 -7.57 -4.78
CA TRP A 16 -15.41 -6.56 -5.59
C TRP A 16 -16.09 -5.46 -4.75
N LEU A 17 -16.81 -5.81 -3.68
CA LEU A 17 -17.43 -4.82 -2.78
C LEU A 17 -16.40 -3.96 -2.05
N LYS A 18 -15.26 -4.52 -1.64
CA LYS A 18 -14.18 -3.75 -1.01
C LYS A 18 -13.55 -2.76 -1.98
N CYS A 19 -13.50 -3.12 -3.26
CA CYS A 19 -12.94 -2.28 -4.31
C CYS A 19 -13.88 -1.14 -4.70
N ASP A 20 -15.19 -1.39 -4.79
CA ASP A 20 -16.20 -0.34 -4.96
C ASP A 20 -16.17 0.63 -3.78
N PHE A 21 -16.09 0.11 -2.55
CA PHE A 21 -15.92 0.93 -1.35
C PHE A 21 -14.61 1.75 -1.39
N MET A 22 -13.51 1.18 -1.86
CA MET A 22 -12.23 1.89 -1.95
C MET A 22 -12.17 2.96 -3.05
N LEU A 23 -12.90 2.78 -4.16
CA LEU A 23 -12.99 3.79 -5.22
C LEU A 23 -13.62 5.09 -4.72
N ASP A 24 -14.63 4.99 -3.86
CA ASP A 24 -15.26 6.14 -3.21
C ASP A 24 -14.36 6.77 -2.12
N GLN A 25 -13.35 6.03 -1.66
CA GLN A 25 -12.38 6.47 -0.66
C GLN A 25 -11.09 7.02 -1.28
N VAL A 26 -10.99 7.13 -2.61
CA VAL A 26 -9.90 7.84 -3.27
C VAL A 26 -9.91 9.31 -2.81
N GLY A 27 -8.76 9.79 -2.35
CA GLY A 27 -8.59 11.10 -1.72
C GLY A 27 -8.69 11.08 -0.20
N ASN A 28 -9.19 10.01 0.41
CA ASN A 28 -9.18 9.88 1.87
C ASN A 28 -7.81 9.45 2.39
N VAL A 29 -7.56 9.82 3.64
CA VAL A 29 -6.33 9.53 4.36
C VAL A 29 -6.56 8.30 5.22
N PHE A 30 -5.68 7.32 5.07
CA PHE A 30 -5.72 6.09 5.84
C PHE A 30 -4.44 5.90 6.63
N LYS A 31 -4.59 5.25 7.78
CA LYS A 31 -3.46 4.85 8.61
C LYS A 31 -2.92 3.51 8.13
N GLY A 32 -1.60 3.42 8.07
CA GLY A 32 -0.91 2.19 7.78
C GLY A 32 0.46 2.13 8.39
N VAL A 33 1.09 0.97 8.24
CA VAL A 33 2.44 0.69 8.71
C VAL A 33 3.35 0.48 7.51
N ILE A 34 4.53 1.09 7.54
CA ILE A 34 5.56 0.84 6.53
C ILE A 34 5.99 -0.63 6.61
N SER A 35 5.64 -1.41 5.58
CA SER A 35 5.95 -2.83 5.48
C SER A 35 7.29 -3.09 4.79
N SER A 36 7.75 -2.16 3.95
CA SER A 36 9.05 -2.26 3.28
C SER A 36 9.54 -0.87 2.84
N VAL A 37 10.86 -0.65 2.82
CA VAL A 37 11.47 0.60 2.35
C VAL A 37 12.43 0.27 1.22
N THR A 38 12.37 1.04 0.12
CA THR A 38 13.22 0.89 -1.05
C THR A 38 13.90 2.22 -1.41
N GLY A 39 14.85 2.20 -2.34
CA GLY A 39 15.52 3.44 -2.78
C GLY A 39 14.63 4.41 -3.56
N PHE A 40 13.54 3.92 -4.13
CA PHE A 40 12.59 4.72 -4.94
C PHE A 40 11.32 5.08 -4.17
N GLY A 41 11.16 4.63 -2.92
CA GLY A 41 9.94 4.82 -2.15
C GLY A 41 9.80 3.85 -1.00
N PHE A 42 8.58 3.62 -0.56
CA PHE A 42 8.28 2.65 0.49
C PHE A 42 6.88 2.08 0.32
N PHE A 43 6.68 0.88 0.85
CA PHE A 43 5.40 0.19 0.88
C PHE A 43 4.76 0.41 2.25
N VAL A 44 3.48 0.75 2.22
CA VAL A 44 2.66 0.96 3.41
C VAL A 44 1.50 -0.02 3.36
N ARG A 45 1.36 -0.80 4.43
CA ARG A 45 0.22 -1.67 4.64
C ARG A 45 -0.86 -0.95 5.42
N LEU A 46 -2.06 -0.88 4.87
CA LEU A 46 -3.22 -0.26 5.52
C LEU A 46 -3.80 -1.20 6.59
N ASP A 47 -4.01 -0.69 7.81
CA ASP A 47 -4.42 -1.49 8.99
C ASP A 47 -5.80 -2.17 8.80
N ASP A 48 -6.75 -1.50 8.14
CA ASP A 48 -8.14 -2.00 7.99
C ASP A 48 -8.38 -2.80 6.71
N LEU A 49 -7.56 -2.57 5.69
CA LEU A 49 -7.87 -2.99 4.33
C LEU A 49 -6.95 -4.12 3.85
N PHE A 50 -5.90 -4.47 4.62
CA PHE A 50 -4.86 -5.44 4.23
C PHE A 50 -4.30 -5.19 2.83
N ILE A 51 -4.37 -3.95 2.37
CA ILE A 51 -3.91 -3.51 1.06
C ILE A 51 -2.55 -2.85 1.25
N ASP A 52 -1.62 -3.26 0.41
CA ASP A 52 -0.28 -2.68 0.33
C ASP A 52 -0.31 -1.54 -0.71
N GLY A 53 -0.05 -0.32 -0.25
CA GLY A 53 0.14 0.87 -1.07
C GLY A 53 1.61 1.16 -1.29
N LEU A 54 1.99 1.54 -2.50
CA LEU A 54 3.33 2.02 -2.82
C LEU A 54 3.33 3.54 -2.80
N VAL A 55 4.18 4.12 -1.95
CA VAL A 55 4.47 5.54 -1.94
C VAL A 55 5.79 5.75 -2.67
N HIS A 56 5.73 6.40 -3.84
CA HIS A 56 6.92 6.75 -4.58
C HIS A 56 7.58 7.99 -3.97
N VAL A 57 8.91 8.03 -3.95
CA VAL A 57 9.68 9.17 -3.44
C VAL A 57 9.36 10.48 -4.17
N SER A 58 8.93 10.39 -5.45
CA SER A 58 8.51 11.55 -6.25
C SER A 58 7.17 12.14 -5.83
N SER A 59 6.33 11.38 -5.11
CA SER A 59 5.08 11.89 -4.54
C SER A 59 5.30 12.59 -3.20
N LEU A 60 6.45 12.36 -2.57
CA LEU A 60 6.86 13.10 -1.38
C LEU A 60 7.34 14.50 -1.81
N ASP A 61 7.41 15.42 -0.85
CA ASP A 61 8.02 16.74 -1.05
C ASP A 61 9.35 16.58 -1.79
N ASN A 62 9.57 17.43 -2.81
CA ASN A 62 10.64 17.35 -3.80
C ASN A 62 12.03 17.58 -3.17
N ASP A 63 12.42 16.64 -2.34
CA ASP A 63 13.53 16.65 -1.41
C ASP A 63 14.49 15.50 -1.76
N TYR A 64 15.72 15.61 -1.29
CA TYR A 64 16.73 14.60 -1.51
C TYR A 64 16.59 13.52 -0.44
N TYR A 65 15.97 12.40 -0.82
CA TYR A 65 15.82 11.24 0.07
C TYR A 65 17.01 10.29 -0.06
N ARG A 66 17.69 10.06 1.06
CA ARG A 66 18.77 9.11 1.19
C ARG A 66 18.24 7.79 1.76
N PHE A 67 18.37 6.73 0.98
CA PHE A 67 18.03 5.38 1.42
C PHE A 67 19.22 4.73 2.15
N ASP A 68 18.98 4.33 3.40
CA ASP A 68 19.91 3.57 4.24
C ASP A 68 19.46 2.10 4.27
N GLN A 69 20.17 1.25 3.51
CA GLN A 69 19.90 -0.18 3.42
C GLN A 69 20.09 -0.92 4.75
N VAL A 70 21.02 -0.46 5.59
CA VAL A 70 21.36 -1.13 6.85
C VAL A 70 20.26 -0.89 7.87
N GLY A 71 19.74 0.34 7.93
CA GLY A 71 18.64 0.72 8.82
C GLY A 71 17.25 0.52 8.25
N GLN A 72 17.11 0.11 6.98
CA GLN A 72 15.84 0.09 6.23
C GLN A 72 15.03 1.36 6.43
N ARG A 73 15.69 2.50 6.22
CA ARG A 73 15.11 3.83 6.45
C ARG A 73 15.42 4.78 5.30
N LEU A 74 14.49 5.68 5.04
CA LEU A 74 14.55 6.73 4.05
C LEU A 74 14.62 8.06 4.81
N MET A 75 15.70 8.82 4.65
CA MET A 75 15.91 10.08 5.35
C MET A 75 15.90 11.23 4.33
N GLY A 76 14.99 12.19 4.50
CA GLY A 76 14.95 13.42 3.71
C GLY A 76 15.97 14.42 4.22
N GLU A 77 16.86 14.89 3.35
CA GLU A 77 17.98 15.76 3.73
C GLU A 77 17.53 17.19 4.06
N SER A 78 16.55 17.76 3.33
CA SER A 78 16.07 19.13 3.59
C SER A 78 14.95 19.17 4.64
N SER A 79 14.03 18.22 4.59
CA SER A 79 12.85 18.16 5.47
C SER A 79 13.15 17.52 6.83
N GLY A 80 14.20 16.69 6.93
CA GLY A 80 14.53 15.93 8.13
C GLY A 80 13.56 14.76 8.41
N GLN A 81 12.59 14.53 7.54
CA GLN A 81 11.64 13.42 7.65
C GLN A 81 12.37 12.09 7.52
N THR A 82 12.11 11.17 8.45
CA THR A 82 12.71 9.83 8.45
C THR A 82 11.62 8.77 8.43
N TYR A 83 11.55 8.02 7.34
CA TYR A 83 10.63 6.90 7.19
C TYR A 83 11.38 5.60 7.44
N ARG A 84 10.92 4.77 8.38
CA ARG A 84 11.55 3.49 8.71
C ARG A 84 10.57 2.35 8.59
N LEU A 85 11.07 1.14 8.39
CA LEU A 85 10.26 -0.07 8.49
C LEU A 85 9.54 -0.14 9.85
N GLY A 86 8.23 -0.41 9.83
CA GLY A 86 7.39 -0.54 11.02
C GLY A 86 6.83 0.78 11.56
N ASP A 87 7.18 1.92 10.97
CA ASP A 87 6.60 3.20 11.38
C ASP A 87 5.16 3.34 10.92
N ARG A 88 4.34 3.98 11.75
CA ARG A 88 2.95 4.28 11.44
C ARG A 88 2.88 5.59 10.67
N VAL A 89 2.32 5.54 9.48
CA VAL A 89 2.17 6.68 8.57
C VAL A 89 0.73 6.82 8.13
N GLU A 90 0.36 8.05 7.82
CA GLU A 90 -0.92 8.39 7.22
C GLU A 90 -0.70 8.63 5.73
N VAL A 91 -1.30 7.78 4.89
CA VAL A 91 -1.19 7.86 3.43
C VAL A 91 -2.52 8.27 2.83
N ARG A 92 -2.48 9.19 1.87
CA ARG A 92 -3.64 9.52 1.05
C ARG A 92 -3.68 8.60 -0.15
N VAL A 93 -4.85 8.02 -0.40
CA VAL A 93 -5.06 7.20 -1.60
C VAL A 93 -5.22 8.12 -2.80
N GLU A 94 -4.17 8.29 -3.60
CA GLU A 94 -4.20 9.09 -4.83
C GLU A 94 -4.95 8.38 -5.97
N ALA A 95 -4.71 7.08 -6.11
CA ALA A 95 -5.36 6.26 -7.11
C ALA A 95 -5.41 4.80 -6.65
N VAL A 96 -6.57 4.17 -6.74
CA VAL A 96 -6.72 2.72 -6.55
C VAL A 96 -6.64 2.08 -7.92
N ASN A 97 -5.49 1.47 -8.23
CA ASN A 97 -5.37 0.67 -9.44
C ASN A 97 -5.69 -0.78 -9.11
N MET A 98 -6.86 -1.22 -9.57
CA MET A 98 -7.27 -2.63 -9.56
C MET A 98 -6.37 -3.40 -10.53
N THR A 99 -5.14 -3.72 -10.11
CA THR A 99 -4.42 -4.82 -10.76
C THR A 99 -5.10 -6.09 -10.30
N SER A 100 -6.07 -6.46 -11.13
CA SER A 100 -6.78 -7.72 -11.15
C SER A 100 -5.89 -8.83 -10.60
N ALA A 101 -6.44 -9.54 -9.63
CA ALA A 101 -5.92 -10.80 -9.13
C ALA A 101 -5.28 -11.56 -10.30
N LYS A 102 -3.97 -11.69 -10.21
CA LYS A 102 -3.17 -12.45 -11.15
C LYS A 102 -3.53 -13.93 -10.94
N SER A 103 -4.62 -14.39 -11.56
CA SER A 103 -4.81 -15.82 -11.80
C SER A 103 -4.07 -16.15 -13.09
N THR A 104 -2.73 -16.25 -13.01
CA THR A 104 -1.98 -17.05 -13.97
C THR A 104 -2.25 -18.51 -13.65
N LEU A 105 -2.81 -19.28 -14.60
CA LEU A 105 -2.61 -20.72 -14.76
C LEU A 105 -2.96 -21.14 -16.21
N ALA A 106 -1.91 -21.61 -16.91
CA ALA A 106 -1.81 -22.12 -18.30
C ALA A 106 -1.86 -21.09 -19.45
#